data_AF-A0A847SLE4-F1
#
_entry.id   AF-A0A847SLE4-F1
#
_cell.length_a   1.000
_cell.length_b   1.000
_cell.length_c   1.000
_cell.angle_alpha   90.00
_cell.angle_beta   90.00
_cell.angle_gamma   90.00
#
_symmetry.space_group_name_H-M   'P 1'
#
loop_
_entity.id
_entity.type
_entity.pdbx_description
1 polymer ?
#
loop_
_entity_poly.entity_id
_entity_poly.type
_entity_poly.pdbx_seq_one_letter_code
_entity_poly.pdbx_strand_id
1 'polypeptide(L)'
;MKVCPFPVKRLLVLLLLAFLASCDQSTTKQFTVADIPDPKKTDGGYVSNPDHLLSDAAVSSLNEQLGTLDRAGKVQVGIVVVHSIGQNDTRDFVHQLFNYWKIGSKEKNNGLLILMVEDARKLEFETGTGIEADMPDIICFRIQQEYMIPRIKEHDYDAAFRDGILSVAALFNNGNYAYDQLPEPPVVDSSLVVADAAVAGPVNADYPGLTAAADSAVAGNTAAEDPGLVEAPPSYFADNTPSVSSSYIGEPSLPGLIFWFIASLVMIRVFFSRKIKARKGEDNAPVRLKDAPNELLRPGTLGFILVYGLGLLGVGYMASVRHTDVGFLKTFVIFYLAWCLFMSGVVIILLLRAAAVLHEKDRHEKWACLAMVKRDVGPAAYAFPLPLLGLYVWALKKRMDRLRNEVYECPKCNHPMHRLNDVEDNDYLDKAQVVEEHLESVDYDIWRCDSCSTQLVLNYTNMRSTCSECPSCHHYTFRCDKTVTLKRATTSSQGMGSQQFSCAACKFKHDYMFIIPKVSSSSSGSSSSGSSFSSSSSSSSSWGGGSSGGGGASSSW
;
A
#
# COMPACT_ATOMS: atom_id res chain seq x y z
N MET A 1 20.45 -11.82 -83.91
CA MET A 1 21.09 -11.61 -82.59
C MET A 1 20.03 -11.74 -81.51
N LYS A 2 20.02 -12.83 -80.73
CA LYS A 2 19.10 -13.00 -79.60
C LYS A 2 19.73 -12.33 -78.37
N VAL A 3 19.14 -11.23 -77.94
CA VAL A 3 19.52 -10.52 -76.72
C VAL A 3 18.86 -11.24 -75.54
N CYS A 4 19.67 -11.83 -74.66
CA CYS A 4 19.19 -12.37 -73.38
C CYS A 4 18.80 -11.20 -72.46
N PRO A 5 17.58 -11.18 -71.90
CA PRO A 5 17.20 -10.16 -70.94
C PRO A 5 17.91 -10.41 -69.60
N PHE A 6 18.65 -9.39 -69.15
CA PHE A 6 19.34 -9.34 -67.86
C PHE A 6 18.39 -9.58 -66.67
N PRO A 7 18.84 -10.21 -65.57
CA PRO A 7 17.98 -10.69 -64.51
C PRO A 7 17.70 -9.59 -63.48
N VAL A 8 16.90 -8.59 -63.85
CA VAL A 8 16.47 -7.49 -62.96
C VAL A 8 15.77 -8.05 -61.70
N LYS A 9 15.06 -9.17 -61.81
CA LYS A 9 14.46 -9.87 -60.66
C LYS A 9 15.47 -10.42 -59.65
N ARG A 10 16.65 -10.86 -60.09
CA ARG A 10 17.70 -11.37 -59.16
C ARG A 10 18.40 -10.23 -58.43
N LEU A 11 18.58 -9.09 -59.11
CA LEU A 11 19.13 -7.87 -58.51
C LEU A 11 18.17 -7.28 -57.45
N LEU A 12 16.87 -7.28 -57.73
CA LEU A 12 15.84 -6.74 -56.84
C LEU A 12 15.63 -7.63 -55.59
N VAL A 13 15.73 -8.95 -55.74
CA VAL A 13 15.69 -9.90 -54.60
C VAL A 13 16.95 -9.81 -53.74
N LEU A 14 18.13 -9.61 -54.33
CA LEU A 14 19.38 -9.38 -53.57
C LEU A 14 19.37 -8.03 -52.83
N LEU A 15 18.80 -6.97 -53.43
CA LEU A 15 18.60 -5.69 -52.76
C LEU A 15 17.59 -5.76 -51.61
N LEU A 16 16.52 -6.56 -51.75
CA LEU A 16 15.54 -6.77 -50.68
C LEU A 16 16.11 -7.61 -49.52
N LEU A 17 16.94 -8.61 -49.82
CA LEU A 17 17.68 -9.39 -48.82
C LEU A 17 18.75 -8.57 -48.11
N ALA A 18 19.43 -7.65 -48.82
CA ALA A 18 20.36 -6.70 -48.21
C ALA A 18 19.63 -5.67 -47.30
N PHE A 19 18.41 -5.26 -47.67
CA PHE A 19 17.59 -4.35 -46.85
C PHE A 19 17.06 -5.01 -45.58
N LEU A 20 16.77 -6.32 -45.63
CA LEU A 20 16.36 -7.11 -44.46
C LEU A 20 17.54 -7.46 -43.53
N ALA A 21 18.77 -7.48 -44.04
CA ALA A 21 19.98 -7.72 -43.25
C ALA A 21 20.50 -6.46 -42.51
N SER A 22 19.96 -5.27 -42.80
CA SER A 22 20.30 -4.01 -42.12
C SER A 22 19.40 -3.65 -40.93
N CYS A 23 18.52 -4.55 -40.48
CA CYS A 23 18.00 -4.46 -39.12
C CYS A 23 19.10 -4.92 -38.15
N ASP A 24 20.03 -4.02 -37.88
CA ASP A 24 20.92 -4.12 -36.74
C ASP A 24 20.04 -4.08 -35.49
N GLN A 25 19.66 -5.26 -35.00
CA GLN A 25 19.06 -5.40 -33.68
C GLN A 25 20.17 -5.04 -32.70
N SER A 26 20.24 -3.76 -32.34
CA SER A 26 20.94 -3.32 -31.13
C SER A 26 20.34 -4.13 -29.99
N THR A 27 21.02 -5.21 -29.63
CA THR A 27 20.61 -6.09 -28.55
C THR A 27 20.92 -5.33 -27.28
N THR A 28 19.99 -4.50 -26.81
CA THR A 28 20.12 -3.79 -25.54
C THR A 28 20.39 -4.84 -24.47
N LYS A 29 21.59 -4.81 -23.89
CA LYS A 29 22.06 -5.78 -22.91
C LYS A 29 21.13 -5.67 -21.69
N GLN A 30 20.40 -6.74 -21.39
CA GLN A 30 19.49 -6.79 -20.24
C GLN A 30 20.28 -7.22 -19.02
N PHE A 31 20.33 -6.39 -17.98
CA PHE A 31 21.03 -6.72 -16.75
C PHE A 31 20.13 -7.48 -15.78
N THR A 32 20.61 -8.63 -15.28
CA THR A 32 20.06 -9.26 -14.07
C THR A 32 20.85 -8.81 -12.83
N VAL A 33 20.33 -9.09 -11.63
CA VAL A 33 20.98 -8.73 -10.35
C VAL A 33 22.42 -9.29 -10.26
N ALA A 34 22.67 -10.46 -10.86
CA ALA A 34 23.99 -11.09 -10.86
C ALA A 34 24.95 -10.50 -11.91
N ASP A 35 24.42 -9.87 -12.95
CA ASP A 35 25.19 -9.36 -14.10
C ASP A 35 25.68 -7.93 -13.90
N ILE A 36 25.07 -7.17 -12.98
CA ILE A 36 25.54 -5.82 -12.66
C ILE A 36 26.88 -5.93 -11.92
N PRO A 37 27.95 -5.28 -12.42
CA PRO A 37 29.25 -5.36 -11.80
C PRO A 37 29.24 -4.65 -10.45
N ASP A 38 29.60 -5.37 -9.41
CA ASP A 38 29.74 -4.84 -8.05
C ASP A 38 31.04 -4.00 -7.97
N PRO A 39 30.95 -2.67 -7.82
CA PRO A 39 32.12 -1.79 -7.88
C PRO A 39 33.10 -2.11 -6.75
N LYS A 40 32.62 -2.59 -5.60
CA LYS A 40 33.49 -3.00 -4.49
C LYS A 40 34.36 -4.20 -4.83
N LYS A 41 33.93 -5.05 -5.76
CA LYS A 41 34.68 -6.21 -6.25
C LYS A 41 35.52 -5.90 -7.48
N THR A 42 35.08 -4.95 -8.31
CA THR A 42 35.73 -4.62 -9.56
C THR A 42 36.89 -3.65 -9.37
N ASP A 43 36.66 -2.49 -8.76
CA ASP A 43 37.64 -1.40 -8.64
C ASP A 43 37.76 -0.83 -7.21
N GLY A 44 36.98 -1.34 -6.26
CA GLY A 44 36.94 -0.88 -4.87
C GLY A 44 36.10 0.39 -4.67
N GLY A 45 35.44 0.89 -5.73
CA GLY A 45 34.59 2.07 -5.72
C GLY A 45 33.19 1.83 -5.15
N TYR A 46 32.29 2.73 -5.52
CA TYR A 46 30.88 2.78 -5.08
C TYR A 46 29.91 2.94 -6.26
N VAL A 47 30.40 3.28 -7.45
CA VAL A 47 29.60 3.55 -8.64
C VAL A 47 29.76 2.44 -9.67
N SER A 48 28.64 1.81 -10.04
CA SER A 48 28.54 0.85 -11.14
C SER A 48 27.93 1.54 -12.37
N ASN A 49 28.71 1.67 -13.43
CA ASN A 49 28.34 2.38 -14.66
C ASN A 49 28.71 1.53 -15.91
N PRO A 50 28.10 0.35 -16.10
CA PRO A 50 28.47 -0.57 -17.19
C PRO A 50 28.10 -0.06 -18.58
N ASP A 51 27.12 0.84 -18.69
CA ASP A 51 26.65 1.40 -19.96
C ASP A 51 27.26 2.78 -20.27
N HIS A 52 28.21 3.25 -19.45
CA HIS A 52 28.89 4.54 -19.60
C HIS A 52 27.94 5.74 -19.72
N LEU A 53 26.83 5.71 -18.97
CA LEU A 53 25.85 6.80 -18.90
C LEU A 53 26.35 7.98 -18.07
N LEU A 54 27.26 7.72 -17.12
CA LEU A 54 28.04 8.75 -16.45
C LEU A 54 29.41 8.88 -17.10
N SER A 55 29.97 10.10 -17.13
CA SER A 55 31.36 10.29 -17.56
C SER A 55 32.36 9.73 -16.54
N ASP A 56 33.53 9.30 -17.01
CA ASP A 56 34.59 8.79 -16.13
C ASP A 56 35.03 9.84 -15.08
N ALA A 57 34.96 11.12 -15.44
CA ALA A 57 35.23 12.23 -14.52
C ALA A 57 34.19 12.31 -13.40
N ALA A 58 32.89 12.16 -13.74
CA ALA A 58 31.81 12.13 -12.77
C ALA A 58 31.92 10.89 -11.86
N VAL A 59 32.17 9.71 -12.43
CA VAL A 59 32.38 8.46 -11.67
C VAL A 59 33.50 8.62 -10.64
N SER A 60 34.64 9.19 -11.06
CA SER A 60 35.78 9.42 -10.16
C SER A 60 35.43 10.39 -9.02
N SER A 61 34.77 11.52 -9.34
CA SER A 61 34.34 12.50 -8.34
C SER A 61 33.32 11.91 -7.35
N LEU A 62 32.34 11.14 -7.84
CA LEU A 62 31.34 10.48 -7.02
C LEU A 62 32.00 9.45 -6.10
N ASN A 63 32.91 8.61 -6.61
CA ASN A 63 33.64 7.65 -5.79
C ASN A 63 34.42 8.30 -4.65
N GLU A 64 35.04 9.47 -4.87
CA GLU A 64 35.75 10.22 -3.84
C GLU A 64 34.81 10.76 -2.75
N GLN A 65 33.68 11.35 -3.15
CA GLN A 65 32.66 11.87 -2.22
C GLN A 65 32.05 10.74 -1.38
N LEU A 66 31.64 9.65 -2.02
CA LEU A 66 31.05 8.48 -1.35
C LEU A 66 32.06 7.79 -0.43
N GLY A 67 33.32 7.70 -0.84
CA GLY A 67 34.40 7.18 0.00
C GLY A 67 34.67 8.02 1.24
N THR A 68 34.35 9.32 1.22
CA THR A 68 34.45 10.20 2.39
C THR A 68 33.31 9.94 3.38
N LEU A 69 32.08 9.74 2.89
CA LEU A 69 30.92 9.40 3.73
C LEU A 69 31.08 8.03 4.40
N ASP A 70 31.60 7.03 3.68
CA ASP A 70 31.83 5.69 4.20
C ASP A 70 32.95 5.68 5.27
N ARG A 71 34.08 6.35 5.00
CA ARG A 71 35.18 6.48 5.98
C ARG A 71 34.80 7.27 7.23
N ALA A 72 33.87 8.23 7.10
CA ALA A 72 33.30 8.94 8.25
C ALA A 72 32.32 8.06 9.06
N GLY A 73 32.01 6.84 8.59
CA GLY A 73 31.13 5.89 9.25
C GLY A 73 29.67 6.32 9.30
N LYS A 74 29.26 7.21 8.38
CA LYS A 74 27.92 7.82 8.32
C LYS A 74 26.98 6.98 7.48
N VAL A 75 27.21 6.94 6.16
CA VAL A 75 26.41 6.19 5.20
C VAL A 75 27.31 5.56 4.15
N GLN A 76 27.00 4.33 3.76
CA GLN A 76 27.65 3.64 2.66
C GLN A 76 26.70 3.63 1.46
N VAL A 77 27.00 4.45 0.45
CA VAL A 77 26.15 4.63 -0.73
C VAL A 77 26.69 3.80 -1.89
N GLY A 78 25.83 3.06 -2.58
CA GLY A 78 26.09 2.47 -3.89
C GLY A 78 25.27 3.16 -4.97
N ILE A 79 25.87 3.40 -6.13
CA ILE A 79 25.20 3.97 -7.31
C ILE A 79 25.24 2.96 -8.44
N VAL A 80 24.12 2.78 -9.13
CA VAL A 80 23.99 1.90 -10.30
C VAL A 80 23.24 2.66 -11.39
N VAL A 81 23.87 2.79 -12.55
CA VAL A 81 23.30 3.51 -13.70
C VAL A 81 23.34 2.59 -14.91
N VAL A 82 22.17 2.20 -15.42
CA VAL A 82 22.02 1.22 -16.50
C VAL A 82 20.96 1.66 -17.51
N HIS A 83 21.10 1.19 -18.74
CA HIS A 83 20.16 1.45 -19.82
C HIS A 83 18.88 0.64 -19.64
N SER A 84 18.99 -0.65 -19.30
CA SER A 84 17.84 -1.56 -19.15
C SER A 84 18.08 -2.70 -18.16
N ILE A 85 17.04 -3.05 -17.40
CA ILE A 85 16.99 -4.27 -16.59
C ILE A 85 16.02 -5.33 -17.16
N GLY A 86 15.61 -5.16 -18.42
CA GLY A 86 14.61 -6.01 -19.08
C GLY A 86 13.20 -5.79 -18.53
N GLN A 87 12.45 -6.88 -18.33
CA GLN A 87 11.05 -6.85 -17.84
C GLN A 87 10.93 -6.90 -16.30
N ASN A 88 12.05 -6.69 -15.60
CA ASN A 88 12.07 -6.74 -14.14
C ASN A 88 11.42 -5.48 -13.53
N ASP A 89 10.74 -5.62 -12.40
CA ASP A 89 10.26 -4.46 -11.65
C ASP A 89 11.45 -3.75 -10.98
N THR A 90 11.60 -2.45 -11.24
CA THR A 90 12.73 -1.64 -10.75
C THR A 90 12.84 -1.61 -9.23
N ARG A 91 11.70 -1.64 -8.52
CA ARG A 91 11.66 -1.62 -7.06
C ARG A 91 12.14 -2.97 -6.53
N ASP A 92 11.56 -4.07 -7.01
CA ASP A 92 12.00 -5.42 -6.61
C ASP A 92 13.46 -5.69 -6.99
N PHE A 93 13.92 -5.13 -8.12
CA PHE A 93 15.30 -5.24 -8.58
C PHE A 93 16.28 -4.51 -7.64
N VAL A 94 16.01 -3.24 -7.28
CA VAL A 94 16.89 -2.50 -6.36
C VAL A 94 16.90 -3.15 -4.96
N HIS A 95 15.76 -3.68 -4.50
CA HIS A 95 15.66 -4.45 -3.25
C HIS A 95 16.55 -5.69 -3.25
N GLN A 96 16.47 -6.48 -4.32
CA GLN A 96 17.27 -7.69 -4.47
C GLN A 96 18.75 -7.35 -4.61
N LEU A 97 19.10 -6.32 -5.37
CA LEU A 97 20.47 -5.87 -5.58
C LEU A 97 21.09 -5.35 -4.28
N PHE A 98 20.36 -4.56 -3.49
CA PHE A 98 20.81 -4.07 -2.19
C PHE A 98 21.20 -5.22 -1.27
N ASN A 99 20.33 -6.23 -1.15
CA ASN A 99 20.55 -7.38 -0.29
C ASN A 99 21.58 -8.37 -0.85
N TYR A 100 21.69 -8.47 -2.18
CA TYR A 100 22.70 -9.27 -2.85
C TYR A 100 24.10 -8.70 -2.62
N TRP A 101 24.25 -7.39 -2.77
CA TRP A 101 25.51 -6.68 -2.50
C TRP A 101 25.77 -6.52 -1.00
N LYS A 102 24.73 -6.50 -0.15
CA LYS A 102 24.79 -6.28 1.31
C LYS A 102 25.32 -4.90 1.69
N ILE A 103 24.75 -3.89 1.06
CA ILE A 103 25.14 -2.48 1.17
C ILE A 103 24.89 -1.97 2.61
N GLY A 104 25.86 -1.25 3.17
CA GLY A 104 25.83 -0.78 4.56
C GLY A 104 26.68 -1.67 5.48
N SER A 105 26.96 -1.20 6.69
CA SER A 105 27.66 -2.00 7.70
C SER A 105 26.72 -3.00 8.39
N LYS A 106 27.25 -4.17 8.76
CA LYS A 106 26.51 -5.23 9.47
C LYS A 106 25.96 -4.77 10.82
N GLU A 107 26.66 -3.85 11.48
CA GLU A 107 26.28 -3.34 12.80
C GLU A 107 25.28 -2.19 12.69
N LYS A 108 25.50 -1.24 11.78
CA LYS A 108 24.69 -0.02 11.70
C LYS A 108 23.62 -0.04 10.62
N ASN A 109 23.60 -1.00 9.70
CA ASN A 109 22.69 -1.06 8.55
C ASN A 109 22.54 0.28 7.79
N ASN A 110 23.64 1.01 7.69
CA ASN A 110 23.69 2.38 7.17
C ASN A 110 23.95 2.44 5.66
N GLY A 111 23.28 1.57 4.89
CA GLY A 111 23.44 1.47 3.45
C GLY A 111 22.42 2.34 2.68
N LEU A 112 22.81 2.86 1.53
CA LEU A 112 21.92 3.47 0.54
C LEU A 112 22.27 2.94 -0.84
N LEU A 113 21.29 2.50 -1.63
CA LEU A 113 21.49 2.18 -3.04
C LEU A 113 20.66 3.12 -3.90
N ILE A 114 21.28 3.71 -4.91
CA ILE A 114 20.64 4.54 -5.91
C ILE A 114 20.72 3.80 -7.25
N LEU A 115 19.58 3.47 -7.84
CA LEU A 115 19.47 2.81 -9.13
C LEU A 115 18.77 3.73 -10.13
N MET A 116 19.41 4.04 -11.25
CA MET A 116 18.79 4.68 -12.41
C MET A 116 18.69 3.68 -13.56
N VAL A 117 17.48 3.54 -14.09
CA VAL A 117 17.17 2.72 -15.26
C VAL A 117 16.60 3.64 -16.34
N GLU A 118 17.36 3.83 -17.41
CA GLU A 118 17.04 4.82 -18.45
C GLU A 118 15.83 4.43 -19.30
N ASP A 119 15.72 3.17 -19.74
CA ASP A 119 14.62 2.70 -20.59
C ASP A 119 13.26 2.74 -19.86
N ALA A 120 13.26 2.38 -18.58
CA ALA A 120 12.11 2.44 -17.70
C ALA A 120 11.82 3.87 -17.22
N ARG A 121 12.76 4.80 -17.46
CA ARG A 121 12.77 6.18 -16.94
C ARG A 121 12.47 6.24 -15.45
N LYS A 122 13.20 5.45 -14.68
CA LYS A 122 13.00 5.32 -13.23
C LYS A 122 14.29 5.49 -12.43
N LEU A 123 14.15 6.20 -11.32
CA LEU A 123 15.18 6.43 -10.32
C LEU A 123 14.65 5.87 -9.00
N GLU A 124 15.37 4.92 -8.44
CA GLU A 124 15.00 4.19 -7.23
C GLU A 124 16.08 4.41 -6.17
N PHE A 125 15.67 4.78 -4.96
CA PHE A 125 16.51 4.80 -3.77
C PHE A 125 16.07 3.65 -2.87
N GLU A 126 17.04 2.94 -2.32
CA GLU A 126 16.83 1.89 -1.34
C GLU A 126 17.65 2.18 -0.08
N THR A 127 16.99 2.36 1.05
CA THR A 127 17.63 2.68 2.33
C THR A 127 17.74 1.46 3.23
N GLY A 128 18.92 1.29 3.82
CA GLY A 128 19.13 0.34 4.91
C GLY A 128 18.39 0.77 6.17
N THR A 129 17.96 -0.21 6.97
CA THR A 129 17.17 0.03 8.20
C THR A 129 17.80 0.99 9.19
N GLY A 130 19.12 1.15 9.16
CA GLY A 130 19.85 1.99 10.10
C GLY A 130 19.87 3.48 9.78
N ILE A 131 19.58 3.86 8.53
CA ILE A 131 19.52 5.26 8.11
C ILE A 131 18.08 5.70 7.78
N GLU A 132 17.08 4.83 7.94
CA GLU A 132 15.68 5.13 7.66
C GLU A 132 15.14 6.28 8.54
N ALA A 133 15.64 6.41 9.77
CA ALA A 133 15.30 7.51 10.67
C ALA A 133 15.90 8.86 10.23
N ASP A 134 17.12 8.84 9.68
CA ASP A 134 17.83 10.04 9.23
C ASP A 134 17.43 10.46 7.82
N MET A 135 17.16 9.47 6.95
CA MET A 135 16.77 9.66 5.56
C MET A 135 15.52 8.80 5.25
N PRO A 136 14.33 9.22 5.74
CA PRO A 136 13.07 8.55 5.44
C PRO A 136 12.66 8.75 3.97
N ASP A 137 11.73 7.93 3.49
CA ASP A 137 11.26 7.90 2.10
C ASP A 137 10.92 9.29 1.52
N ILE A 138 10.35 10.18 2.34
CA ILE A 138 10.00 11.55 1.92
C ILE A 138 11.23 12.41 1.57
N ILE A 139 12.36 12.19 2.25
CA ILE A 139 13.63 12.88 1.98
C ILE A 139 14.26 12.29 0.73
N CYS A 140 14.28 10.95 0.59
CA CYS A 140 14.72 10.30 -0.64
C CYS A 140 13.94 10.82 -1.85
N PHE A 141 12.60 10.86 -1.74
CA PHE A 141 11.74 11.33 -2.82
C PHE A 141 12.01 12.78 -3.17
N ARG A 142 12.23 13.66 -2.19
CA ARG A 142 12.56 15.06 -2.44
C ARG A 142 13.89 15.22 -3.17
N ILE A 143 14.94 14.53 -2.71
CA ILE A 143 16.25 14.58 -3.37
C ILE A 143 16.11 14.17 -4.85
N GLN A 144 15.33 13.13 -5.12
CA GLN A 144 15.02 12.72 -6.49
C GLN A 144 14.29 13.81 -7.27
N GLN A 145 13.22 14.41 -6.73
CA GLN A 145 12.38 15.37 -7.45
C GLN A 145 13.03 16.74 -7.66
N GLU A 146 13.78 17.25 -6.68
CA GLU A 146 14.32 18.61 -6.69
C GLU A 146 15.70 18.69 -7.35
N TYR A 147 16.56 17.69 -7.14
CA TYR A 147 17.97 17.76 -7.53
C TYR A 147 18.33 16.82 -8.68
N MET A 148 17.69 15.65 -8.78
CA MET A 148 18.08 14.64 -9.78
C MET A 148 17.20 14.68 -11.03
N ILE A 149 15.87 14.56 -10.88
CA ILE A 149 14.95 14.42 -12.01
C ILE A 149 14.98 15.59 -12.99
N PRO A 150 15.06 16.86 -12.57
CA PRO A 150 15.14 17.98 -13.52
C PRO A 150 16.35 17.83 -14.45
N ARG A 151 17.51 17.48 -13.90
CA ARG A 151 18.76 17.22 -14.64
C ARG A 151 18.66 15.98 -15.52
N ILE A 152 18.06 14.90 -15.00
CA ILE A 152 17.87 13.65 -15.77
C ILE A 152 16.95 13.88 -16.98
N LYS A 153 15.92 14.72 -16.86
CA LYS A 153 15.05 15.13 -17.98
C LYS A 153 15.79 15.92 -19.06
N GLU A 154 16.84 16.64 -18.66
CA GLU A 154 17.75 17.36 -19.56
C GLU A 154 18.84 16.44 -20.15
N HIS A 155 18.83 15.15 -19.82
CA HIS A 155 19.88 14.17 -20.14
C HIS A 155 21.26 14.53 -19.55
N ASP A 156 21.30 15.39 -18.52
CA ASP A 156 22.51 15.72 -17.77
C ASP A 156 22.62 14.82 -16.53
N TYR A 157 22.97 13.54 -16.78
CA TYR A 157 23.08 12.53 -15.72
C TYR A 157 24.22 12.83 -14.74
N ASP A 158 25.34 13.37 -15.23
CA ASP A 158 26.49 13.74 -14.39
C ASP A 158 26.10 14.80 -13.34
N ALA A 159 25.43 15.88 -13.76
CA ALA A 159 24.96 16.90 -12.83
C ALA A 159 23.89 16.33 -11.87
N ALA A 160 22.97 15.49 -12.37
CA ALA A 160 21.95 14.87 -11.54
C ALA A 160 22.53 14.09 -10.36
N PHE A 161 23.49 13.20 -10.62
CA PHE A 161 24.10 12.38 -9.57
C PHE A 161 25.01 13.20 -8.65
N ARG A 162 25.71 14.20 -9.18
CA ARG A 162 26.51 15.11 -8.35
C ARG A 162 25.64 15.91 -7.38
N ASP A 163 24.58 16.53 -7.87
CA ASP A 163 23.69 17.38 -7.06
C ASP A 163 22.89 16.52 -6.06
N GLY A 164 22.48 15.32 -6.46
CA GLY A 164 21.85 14.32 -5.58
C GLY A 164 22.78 13.86 -4.45
N ILE A 165 24.02 13.48 -4.74
CA ILE A 165 24.99 13.05 -3.73
C ILE A 165 25.42 14.20 -2.82
N LEU A 166 25.55 15.42 -3.34
CA LEU A 166 25.79 16.60 -2.51
C LEU A 166 24.68 16.79 -1.48
N SER A 167 23.42 16.60 -1.89
CA SER A 167 22.26 16.70 -0.99
C SER A 167 22.24 15.60 0.06
N VAL A 168 22.56 14.36 -0.32
CA VAL A 168 22.73 13.23 0.62
C VAL A 168 23.86 13.53 1.61
N ALA A 169 25.00 14.02 1.14
CA ALA A 169 26.14 14.36 2.00
C ALA A 169 25.80 15.48 2.99
N ALA A 170 25.08 16.52 2.54
CA ALA A 170 24.62 17.62 3.38
C ALA A 170 23.71 17.12 4.51
N LEU A 171 22.76 16.23 4.21
CA LEU A 171 21.87 15.62 5.19
C LEU A 171 22.64 14.93 6.32
N PHE A 172 23.64 14.11 5.99
CA PHE A 172 24.43 13.37 6.99
C PHE A 172 25.54 14.21 7.64
N ASN A 173 25.93 15.33 7.05
CA ASN A 173 26.95 16.23 7.61
C ASN A 173 26.39 17.25 8.59
N ASN A 174 25.21 17.78 8.31
CA ASN A 174 24.64 18.86 9.11
C ASN A 174 23.72 18.36 10.22
N GLY A 175 23.39 17.05 10.22
CA GLY A 175 22.45 16.47 11.15
C GLY A 175 21.02 16.90 10.83
N ASN A 176 20.06 16.05 11.17
CA ASN A 176 18.65 16.26 10.86
C ASN A 176 18.09 17.45 11.67
N TYR A 177 18.11 18.67 11.10
CA TYR A 177 17.38 19.84 11.60
C TYR A 177 16.95 20.75 10.46
N ALA A 178 15.70 21.21 10.57
CA ALA A 178 15.12 22.39 9.91
C ALA A 178 15.12 22.39 8.38
N TYR A 179 13.89 22.29 7.88
CA TYR A 179 13.46 22.12 6.50
C TYR A 179 13.75 23.28 5.53
N ASP A 180 14.61 24.24 5.89
CA ASP A 180 14.67 25.55 5.23
C ASP A 180 16.03 25.92 4.61
N GLN A 181 17.05 25.07 4.68
CA GLN A 181 18.40 25.41 4.20
C GLN A 181 19.04 24.30 3.35
N LEU A 182 18.34 23.84 2.31
CA LEU A 182 19.02 23.19 1.18
C LEU A 182 19.35 24.26 0.12
N PRO A 183 20.44 24.11 -0.65
CA PRO A 183 20.77 25.07 -1.70
C PRO A 183 19.59 25.24 -2.64
N GLU A 184 19.14 26.49 -2.83
CA GLU A 184 18.10 26.80 -3.80
C GLU A 184 18.53 26.29 -5.18
N PRO A 185 17.63 25.62 -5.93
CA PRO A 185 17.96 25.12 -7.26
C PRO A 185 18.36 26.28 -8.17
N PRO A 186 19.26 26.05 -9.15
CA PRO A 186 19.67 27.09 -10.07
C PRO A 186 18.46 27.61 -10.85
N VAL A 187 18.28 28.93 -10.82
CA VAL A 187 17.19 29.63 -11.49
C VAL A 187 17.32 29.43 -13.00
N VAL A 188 16.37 28.72 -13.61
CA VAL A 188 16.30 28.58 -15.06
C VAL A 188 15.80 29.89 -15.65
N ASP A 189 16.66 30.56 -16.43
CA ASP A 189 16.33 31.82 -17.08
C ASP A 189 15.21 31.62 -18.10
N SER A 190 14.03 32.14 -17.78
CA SER A 190 12.83 32.05 -18.61
C SER A 190 12.87 32.97 -19.84
N SER A 191 13.99 33.63 -20.11
CA SER A 191 14.19 34.52 -21.25
C SER A 191 14.36 33.82 -22.61
N LEU A 192 14.47 32.48 -22.65
CA LEU A 192 14.73 31.72 -23.89
C LEU A 192 13.53 31.00 -24.51
N VAL A 193 12.31 31.21 -24.01
CA VAL A 193 11.11 30.72 -24.71
C VAL A 193 10.65 31.79 -25.71
N VAL A 194 11.17 31.69 -26.93
CA VAL A 194 10.70 32.48 -28.07
C VAL A 194 9.22 32.17 -28.31
N ALA A 195 8.42 33.22 -28.28
CA ALA A 195 7.03 33.22 -28.70
C ALA A 195 6.94 33.02 -30.21
N ASP A 196 6.03 32.16 -30.66
CA ASP A 196 5.38 32.36 -31.95
C ASP A 196 3.88 32.22 -31.79
N ALA A 197 3.22 33.34 -32.07
CA ALA A 197 1.79 33.50 -32.09
C ALA A 197 1.28 33.59 -33.53
N ALA A 198 0.10 33.02 -33.74
CA ALA A 198 -0.95 33.40 -34.68
C ALA A 198 -0.77 33.11 -36.19
N VAL A 199 -1.71 32.32 -36.72
CA VAL A 199 -2.46 32.65 -37.96
C VAL A 199 -3.93 32.23 -37.78
N ALA A 200 -4.86 33.11 -38.16
CA ALA A 200 -6.30 32.96 -38.10
C ALA A 200 -6.95 32.78 -39.50
N GLY A 201 -8.03 31.99 -39.57
CA GLY A 201 -9.14 32.07 -40.56
C GLY A 201 -9.16 31.03 -41.72
N PRO A 202 -10.30 30.88 -42.46
CA PRO A 202 -11.50 30.12 -42.07
C PRO A 202 -11.98 29.07 -43.14
N VAL A 203 -13.22 28.58 -42.98
CA VAL A 203 -14.21 27.91 -43.90
C VAL A 203 -14.33 26.36 -44.05
N ASN A 204 -15.55 25.91 -43.67
CA ASN A 204 -16.53 24.98 -44.28
C ASN A 204 -16.32 23.46 -44.39
N ALA A 205 -17.28 22.72 -43.82
CA ALA A 205 -17.71 21.41 -44.32
C ALA A 205 -19.24 21.25 -44.14
N ASP A 206 -19.93 21.08 -45.27
CA ASP A 206 -21.31 20.60 -45.41
C ASP A 206 -21.42 19.11 -45.02
N TYR A 207 -22.55 18.71 -44.42
CA TYR A 207 -23.56 17.79 -45.00
C TYR A 207 -24.63 17.43 -43.93
N PRO A 208 -25.93 17.29 -44.31
CA PRO A 208 -27.07 17.02 -43.41
C PRO A 208 -27.23 15.49 -43.19
N GLY A 209 -28.05 14.93 -42.30
CA GLY A 209 -29.18 15.39 -41.49
C GLY A 209 -30.19 14.23 -41.37
N LEU A 210 -30.99 14.24 -40.28
CA LEU A 210 -32.18 13.44 -39.96
C LEU A 210 -31.97 12.01 -39.40
N THR A 211 -32.20 11.73 -38.10
CA THR A 211 -33.48 11.58 -37.34
C THR A 211 -34.38 10.46 -37.89
N ALA A 212 -35.12 9.66 -37.14
CA ALA A 212 -35.29 9.34 -35.72
C ALA A 212 -36.31 8.17 -35.67
N ALA A 213 -36.43 7.57 -34.49
CA ALA A 213 -37.65 6.96 -33.94
C ALA A 213 -38.21 5.65 -34.56
N ALA A 214 -38.07 4.59 -33.76
CA ALA A 214 -39.12 3.90 -33.00
C ALA A 214 -40.32 3.21 -33.72
N ASP A 215 -40.64 2.09 -33.09
CA ASP A 215 -41.97 1.49 -32.88
C ASP A 215 -42.51 0.38 -33.80
N SER A 216 -42.63 -0.77 -33.12
CA SER A 216 -43.86 -1.54 -32.93
C SER A 216 -44.33 -2.53 -34.00
N ALA A 217 -44.27 -3.80 -33.57
CA ALA A 217 -45.32 -4.83 -33.59
C ALA A 217 -46.09 -5.11 -34.89
N VAL A 218 -46.25 -6.39 -35.22
CA VAL A 218 -47.54 -7.11 -35.20
C VAL A 218 -47.38 -8.56 -35.70
N ALA A 219 -48.19 -9.42 -35.08
CA ALA A 219 -48.45 -10.84 -35.20
C ALA A 219 -48.57 -11.47 -36.61
N GLY A 220 -48.45 -12.81 -36.63
CA GLY A 220 -49.01 -13.65 -37.70
C GLY A 220 -48.70 -15.14 -37.53
N ASN A 221 -49.62 -15.88 -36.90
CA ASN A 221 -49.66 -17.35 -36.86
C ASN A 221 -49.98 -17.94 -38.25
N THR A 222 -49.50 -19.16 -38.55
CA THR A 222 -50.30 -20.21 -39.24
C THR A 222 -49.71 -21.60 -39.00
N ALA A 223 -50.62 -22.57 -38.86
CA ALA A 223 -50.43 -23.96 -38.47
C ALA A 223 -50.52 -24.93 -39.68
N ALA A 224 -50.51 -26.24 -39.35
CA ALA A 224 -50.84 -27.43 -40.18
C ALA A 224 -49.70 -27.94 -41.10
N GLU A 225 -49.41 -29.24 -41.27
CA GLU A 225 -50.21 -30.48 -41.17
C GLU A 225 -49.26 -31.72 -41.08
N ASP A 226 -49.73 -32.79 -40.43
CA ASP A 226 -49.24 -34.19 -40.51
C ASP A 226 -50.21 -34.98 -41.42
N PRO A 227 -49.81 -36.07 -42.12
CA PRO A 227 -50.18 -37.40 -41.61
C PRO A 227 -49.24 -38.59 -41.98
N GLY A 228 -49.01 -39.49 -41.01
CA GLY A 228 -49.08 -40.98 -41.06
C GLY A 228 -48.08 -41.75 -41.96
N LEU A 229 -47.74 -43.03 -41.78
CA LEU A 229 -48.09 -44.14 -40.88
C LEU A 229 -47.12 -45.30 -41.27
N VAL A 230 -46.85 -46.27 -40.38
CA VAL A 230 -46.73 -47.75 -40.60
C VAL A 230 -45.86 -48.41 -39.51
N GLU A 231 -46.60 -49.07 -38.60
CA GLU A 231 -46.44 -50.40 -37.96
C GLU A 231 -45.08 -50.94 -37.44
N ALA A 232 -45.12 -51.35 -36.16
CA ALA A 232 -44.21 -52.28 -35.44
C ALA A 232 -44.82 -53.72 -35.43
N PRO A 233 -44.43 -54.74 -34.61
CA PRO A 233 -43.31 -54.99 -33.65
C PRO A 233 -42.75 -56.46 -33.85
N PRO A 234 -42.20 -57.28 -32.88
CA PRO A 234 -42.00 -57.08 -31.43
C PRO A 234 -40.74 -57.65 -30.70
N SER A 235 -40.62 -57.16 -29.45
CA SER A 235 -40.14 -57.82 -28.19
C SER A 235 -38.62 -58.06 -28.03
N TYR A 236 -37.98 -57.86 -26.87
CA TYR A 236 -38.34 -58.24 -25.50
C TYR A 236 -37.47 -57.55 -24.41
N PHE A 237 -38.07 -57.41 -23.23
CA PHE A 237 -37.53 -57.26 -21.86
C PHE A 237 -36.98 -55.92 -21.32
N ALA A 238 -37.60 -55.55 -20.20
CA ALA A 238 -37.39 -54.39 -19.35
C ALA A 238 -36.23 -54.61 -18.36
N ASP A 239 -35.60 -53.51 -17.94
CA ASP A 239 -35.33 -53.34 -16.52
C ASP A 239 -35.36 -51.86 -16.11
N ASN A 240 -36.16 -51.57 -15.09
CA ASN A 240 -36.30 -50.26 -14.49
C ASN A 240 -35.33 -50.16 -13.31
N THR A 241 -34.25 -49.38 -13.45
CA THR A 241 -33.57 -48.77 -12.29
C THR A 241 -33.12 -47.35 -12.66
N PRO A 242 -33.45 -46.32 -11.87
CA PRO A 242 -32.85 -45.02 -12.05
C PRO A 242 -31.46 -45.09 -11.40
N SER A 243 -30.41 -45.32 -12.18
CA SER A 243 -29.05 -45.05 -11.73
C SER A 243 -28.84 -43.53 -11.71
N VAL A 244 -29.41 -42.86 -10.70
CA VAL A 244 -28.87 -41.58 -10.25
C VAL A 244 -27.53 -41.91 -9.59
N SER A 245 -26.46 -41.90 -10.37
CA SER A 245 -25.11 -41.85 -9.84
C SER A 245 -24.87 -40.46 -9.23
N SER A 246 -25.47 -40.20 -8.07
CA SER A 246 -25.02 -39.16 -7.15
C SER A 246 -24.04 -39.81 -6.19
N SER A 247 -22.85 -40.12 -6.70
CA SER A 247 -21.69 -40.43 -5.88
C SER A 247 -21.02 -39.12 -5.48
N TYR A 248 -21.68 -38.37 -4.60
CA TYR A 248 -21.02 -37.36 -3.77
C TYR A 248 -21.28 -37.78 -2.33
N ILE A 249 -20.21 -38.02 -1.58
CA ILE A 249 -20.07 -38.03 -0.11
C ILE A 249 -19.14 -39.19 0.25
N GLY A 250 -17.93 -38.85 0.71
CA GLY A 250 -16.97 -39.84 1.20
C GLY A 250 -15.53 -39.35 1.32
N GLU A 251 -15.17 -38.23 0.68
CA GLU A 251 -13.85 -37.63 0.85
C GLU A 251 -13.97 -36.26 1.55
N PRO A 252 -13.01 -35.88 2.43
CA PRO A 252 -13.02 -34.56 3.06
C PRO A 252 -13.18 -33.54 1.94
N SER A 253 -14.29 -32.80 1.94
CA SER A 253 -14.69 -32.02 0.78
C SER A 253 -13.60 -30.97 0.50
N LEU A 254 -12.70 -31.28 -0.43
CA LEU A 254 -11.67 -30.39 -0.96
C LEU A 254 -12.23 -28.98 -1.24
N PRO A 255 -13.44 -28.83 -1.83
CA PRO A 255 -14.06 -27.51 -1.98
C PRO A 255 -14.37 -26.80 -0.64
N GLY A 256 -14.75 -27.53 0.40
CA GLY A 256 -14.98 -26.98 1.74
C GLY A 256 -13.69 -26.52 2.43
N LEU A 257 -12.58 -27.25 2.26
CA LEU A 257 -11.27 -26.85 2.77
C LEU A 257 -10.74 -25.61 2.03
N ILE A 258 -10.87 -25.57 0.70
CA ILE A 258 -10.49 -24.42 -0.12
C ILE A 258 -11.33 -23.19 0.25
N PHE A 259 -12.65 -23.36 0.41
CA PHE A 259 -13.53 -22.29 0.86
C PHE A 259 -13.07 -21.71 2.20
N TRP A 260 -12.78 -22.57 3.20
CA TRP A 260 -12.35 -22.11 4.51
C TRP A 260 -10.94 -21.53 4.53
N PHE A 261 -10.04 -21.99 3.66
CA PHE A 261 -8.74 -21.38 3.45
C PHE A 261 -8.90 -19.93 2.96
N ILE A 262 -9.71 -19.73 1.91
CA ILE A 262 -9.99 -18.39 1.35
C ILE A 262 -10.74 -17.52 2.37
N ALA A 263 -11.79 -18.05 2.99
CA ALA A 263 -12.57 -17.33 4.00
C ALA A 263 -11.69 -16.92 5.18
N SER A 264 -10.79 -17.79 5.64
CA SER A 264 -9.88 -17.46 6.74
C SER A 264 -8.87 -16.38 6.35
N LEU A 265 -8.34 -16.41 5.12
CA LEU A 265 -7.47 -15.33 4.61
C LEU A 265 -8.22 -13.99 4.52
N VAL A 266 -9.46 -14.00 4.01
CA VAL A 266 -10.31 -12.81 3.92
C VAL A 266 -10.62 -12.27 5.32
N MET A 267 -11.02 -13.12 6.26
CA MET A 267 -11.37 -12.70 7.61
C MET A 267 -10.15 -12.12 8.36
N ILE A 268 -8.97 -12.73 8.23
CA ILE A 268 -7.74 -12.17 8.81
C ILE A 268 -7.38 -10.82 8.17
N ARG A 269 -7.58 -10.68 6.86
CA ARG A 269 -7.37 -9.40 6.18
C ARG A 269 -8.35 -8.33 6.69
N VAL A 270 -9.62 -8.66 6.85
CA VAL A 270 -10.69 -7.74 7.27
C VAL A 270 -10.53 -7.30 8.73
N PHE A 271 -10.28 -8.23 9.66
CA PHE A 271 -10.21 -7.94 11.09
C PHE A 271 -8.82 -7.49 11.56
N PHE A 272 -7.75 -8.05 10.99
CA PHE A 272 -6.38 -7.87 11.49
C PHE A 272 -5.44 -7.16 10.50
N SER A 273 -5.80 -7.04 9.22
CA SER A 273 -5.00 -6.31 8.21
C SER A 273 -5.69 -5.05 7.71
N ARG A 274 -5.99 -4.11 8.62
CA ARG A 274 -5.93 -2.70 8.22
C ARG A 274 -4.45 -2.31 8.17
N LYS A 275 -3.77 -2.69 7.10
CA LYS A 275 -2.66 -1.87 6.61
C LYS A 275 -3.33 -0.64 6.00
N ILE A 276 -3.01 0.54 6.51
CA ILE A 276 -3.29 1.77 5.77
C ILE A 276 -2.62 1.54 4.41
N LYS A 277 -3.41 1.48 3.33
CA LYS A 277 -2.84 1.66 2.00
C LYS A 277 -2.34 3.09 2.01
N ALA A 278 -1.03 3.30 2.13
CA ALA A 278 -0.44 4.58 1.78
C ALA A 278 -0.96 4.91 0.39
N ARG A 279 -1.85 5.90 0.31
CA ARG A 279 -2.42 6.31 -0.97
C ARG A 279 -1.30 7.01 -1.70
N LYS A 280 -0.74 6.31 -2.69
CA LYS A 280 0.43 6.75 -3.46
C LYS A 280 0.02 8.01 -4.25
N GLY A 281 0.62 9.16 -3.92
CA GLY A 281 0.40 10.43 -4.61
C GLY A 281 -0.80 11.27 -4.13
N GLU A 282 -1.23 11.12 -2.87
CA GLU A 282 -2.09 12.13 -2.23
C GLU A 282 -1.22 13.14 -1.50
N ASP A 283 -1.37 14.44 -1.79
CA ASP A 283 -0.95 15.51 -0.89
C ASP A 283 -1.43 15.12 0.51
N ASN A 284 -0.57 15.15 1.54
CA ASN A 284 -0.79 14.56 2.87
C ASN A 284 -2.17 14.92 3.49
N ALA A 285 -3.21 14.21 3.07
CA ALA A 285 -4.56 14.41 3.56
C ALA A 285 -4.55 14.02 5.04
N PRO A 286 -5.25 14.77 5.90
CA PRO A 286 -5.22 14.53 7.32
C PRO A 286 -5.74 13.12 7.60
N VAL A 287 -5.00 12.36 8.40
CA VAL A 287 -5.40 11.01 8.79
C VAL A 287 -6.67 11.11 9.63
N ARG A 288 -7.75 10.46 9.19
CA ARG A 288 -9.00 10.42 9.97
C ARG A 288 -8.77 9.53 11.19
N LEU A 289 -9.37 9.88 12.32
CA LEU A 289 -9.17 9.16 13.58
C LEU A 289 -9.54 7.65 13.49
N LYS A 290 -10.49 7.32 12.62
CA LYS A 290 -10.90 5.93 12.32
C LYS A 290 -9.89 5.11 11.50
N ASP A 291 -8.94 5.78 10.85
CA ASP A 291 -7.95 5.18 9.95
C ASP A 291 -6.60 4.93 10.66
N ALA A 292 -6.41 5.45 11.87
CA ALA A 292 -5.22 5.22 12.70
C ALA A 292 -5.00 3.71 12.97
N PRO A 293 -3.76 3.21 12.83
CA PRO A 293 -3.46 1.78 12.85
C PRO A 293 -3.53 1.19 14.27
N ASN A 294 -4.05 -0.03 14.37
CA ASN A 294 -4.16 -0.77 15.63
C ASN A 294 -2.94 -1.67 15.83
N GLU A 295 -1.83 -1.10 16.30
CA GLU A 295 -0.60 -1.87 16.52
C GLU A 295 -0.76 -2.99 17.55
N LEU A 296 -1.67 -2.80 18.52
CA LEU A 296 -1.91 -3.76 19.60
C LEU A 296 -2.51 -5.10 19.12
N LEU A 297 -3.16 -5.11 17.96
CA LEU A 297 -4.09 -6.15 17.50
C LEU A 297 -3.61 -6.95 16.28
N ARG A 298 -2.31 -7.01 15.94
CA ARG A 298 -1.82 -7.72 14.73
C ARG A 298 -1.33 -9.14 15.02
N PRO A 299 -2.17 -10.19 15.05
CA PRO A 299 -1.71 -11.53 14.75
C PRO A 299 -1.40 -11.54 13.25
N GLY A 300 -0.12 -11.57 12.90
CA GLY A 300 0.31 -11.64 11.51
C GLY A 300 -0.09 -12.97 10.85
N THR A 301 0.74 -13.44 9.92
CA THR A 301 0.58 -14.76 9.26
C THR A 301 0.46 -15.93 10.25
N LEU A 302 1.02 -15.78 11.46
CA LEU A 302 0.91 -16.74 12.55
C LEU A 302 -0.55 -17.06 12.95
N GLY A 303 -1.43 -16.05 12.96
CA GLY A 303 -2.84 -16.26 13.34
C GLY A 303 -3.58 -17.15 12.35
N PHE A 304 -3.26 -17.02 11.06
CA PHE A 304 -3.81 -17.87 9.99
C PHE A 304 -3.40 -19.32 10.16
N ILE A 305 -2.11 -19.55 10.39
CA ILE A 305 -1.56 -20.89 10.57
C ILE A 305 -2.22 -21.59 11.77
N LEU A 306 -2.42 -20.86 12.87
CA LEU A 306 -3.03 -21.39 14.09
C LEU A 306 -4.50 -21.78 13.87
N VAL A 307 -5.32 -20.88 13.29
CA VAL A 307 -6.75 -21.15 13.06
C VAL A 307 -6.94 -22.28 12.06
N TYR A 308 -6.24 -22.22 10.94
CA TYR A 308 -6.38 -23.21 9.88
C TYR A 308 -5.84 -24.57 10.33
N GLY A 309 -4.72 -24.59 11.05
CA GLY A 309 -4.16 -25.79 11.65
C GLY A 309 -5.12 -26.45 12.66
N LEU A 310 -5.75 -25.66 13.54
CA LEU A 310 -6.72 -26.18 14.52
C LEU A 310 -7.98 -26.74 13.84
N GLY A 311 -8.44 -26.09 12.76
CA GLY A 311 -9.54 -26.61 11.92
C GLY A 311 -9.19 -27.93 11.22
N LEU A 312 -7.99 -28.04 10.64
CA LEU A 312 -7.50 -29.28 10.00
C LEU A 312 -7.34 -30.42 11.01
N LEU A 313 -6.81 -30.14 12.21
CA LEU A 313 -6.71 -31.12 13.29
C LEU A 313 -8.10 -31.62 13.72
N GLY A 314 -9.09 -30.72 13.83
CA GLY A 314 -10.46 -31.11 14.16
C GLY A 314 -11.12 -31.99 13.10
N VAL A 315 -10.93 -31.67 11.82
CA VAL A 315 -11.41 -32.48 10.69
C VAL A 315 -10.69 -33.84 10.67
N GLY A 316 -9.37 -33.86 10.83
CA GLY A 316 -8.56 -35.08 10.88
C GLY A 316 -8.92 -35.99 12.05
N TYR A 317 -9.21 -35.43 13.23
CA TYR A 317 -9.67 -36.19 14.39
C TYR A 317 -11.03 -36.85 14.15
N MET A 318 -11.99 -36.12 13.57
CA MET A 318 -13.32 -36.66 13.25
C MET A 318 -13.28 -37.75 12.16
N ALA A 319 -12.39 -37.60 11.17
CA ALA A 319 -12.19 -38.60 10.12
C ALA A 319 -11.46 -39.85 10.63
N SER A 320 -10.40 -39.68 11.44
CA SER A 320 -9.49 -40.76 11.83
C SER A 320 -9.95 -41.52 13.08
N VAL A 321 -10.41 -40.82 14.12
CA VAL A 321 -10.70 -41.43 15.43
C VAL A 321 -12.17 -41.82 15.56
N ARG A 322 -13.07 -41.02 14.97
CA ARG A 322 -14.52 -41.24 15.07
C ARG A 322 -15.12 -41.94 13.84
N HIS A 323 -14.32 -42.23 12.80
CA HIS A 323 -14.76 -42.81 11.52
C HIS A 323 -16.09 -42.23 11.02
N THR A 324 -16.29 -40.93 11.21
CA THR A 324 -17.56 -40.28 10.86
C THR A 324 -17.38 -39.55 9.54
N ASP A 325 -18.37 -39.65 8.65
CA ASP A 325 -18.34 -38.89 7.39
C ASP A 325 -18.30 -37.38 7.67
N VAL A 326 -17.19 -36.75 7.29
CA VAL A 326 -16.96 -35.31 7.47
C VAL A 326 -17.45 -34.57 6.23
N GLY A 327 -18.78 -34.47 6.11
CA GLY A 327 -19.42 -33.70 5.06
C GLY A 327 -19.19 -32.19 5.20
N PHE A 328 -19.50 -31.44 4.15
CA PHE A 328 -19.31 -29.98 4.06
C PHE A 328 -19.81 -29.19 5.30
N LEU A 329 -21.02 -29.53 5.79
CA LEU A 329 -21.62 -28.86 6.94
C LEU A 329 -20.84 -29.10 8.25
N LYS A 330 -20.33 -30.31 8.46
CA LYS A 330 -19.54 -30.63 9.67
C LYS A 330 -18.18 -29.91 9.62
N THR A 331 -17.54 -29.91 8.46
CA THR A 331 -16.31 -29.11 8.23
C THR A 331 -16.56 -27.63 8.52
N PHE A 332 -17.70 -27.09 8.08
CA PHE A 332 -18.08 -25.70 8.38
C PHE A 332 -18.20 -25.41 9.87
N VAL A 333 -18.89 -26.26 10.62
CA VAL A 333 -19.04 -26.09 12.07
C VAL A 333 -17.68 -26.19 12.78
N ILE A 334 -16.80 -27.13 12.39
CA ILE A 334 -15.46 -27.29 12.99
C ILE A 334 -14.63 -26.02 12.80
N PHE A 335 -14.55 -25.49 11.57
CA PHE A 335 -13.78 -24.27 11.31
C PHE A 335 -14.40 -23.03 11.96
N TYR A 336 -15.73 -22.94 12.02
CA TYR A 336 -16.42 -21.87 12.75
C TYR A 336 -16.08 -21.89 14.24
N LEU A 337 -16.09 -23.07 14.89
CA LEU A 337 -15.70 -23.22 16.29
C LEU A 337 -14.22 -22.91 16.51
N ALA A 338 -13.34 -23.33 15.60
CA ALA A 338 -11.91 -22.98 15.64
C ALA A 338 -11.69 -21.46 15.61
N TRP A 339 -12.42 -20.76 14.73
CA TRP A 339 -12.43 -19.30 14.65
C TRP A 339 -12.94 -18.65 15.93
N CYS A 340 -14.02 -19.16 16.50
CA CYS A 340 -14.57 -18.64 17.75
C CYS A 340 -13.58 -18.78 18.92
N LEU A 341 -12.93 -19.95 19.04
CA LEU A 341 -11.91 -20.18 20.06
C LEU A 341 -10.71 -19.24 19.87
N PHE A 342 -10.22 -19.10 18.64
CA PHE A 342 -9.13 -18.17 18.34
C PHE A 342 -9.47 -16.72 18.69
N MET A 343 -10.64 -16.23 18.28
CA MET A 343 -11.07 -14.86 18.57
C MET A 343 -11.21 -14.64 20.08
N SER A 344 -11.74 -15.61 20.82
CA SER A 344 -11.81 -15.54 22.28
C SER A 344 -10.42 -15.50 22.93
N GLY A 345 -9.46 -16.30 22.43
CA GLY A 345 -8.07 -16.31 22.91
C GLY A 345 -7.36 -15.00 22.63
N VAL A 346 -7.49 -14.45 21.42
CA VAL A 346 -6.93 -13.14 21.05
C VAL A 346 -7.47 -12.05 21.98
N VAL A 347 -8.78 -12.04 22.20
CA VAL A 347 -9.44 -11.09 23.11
C VAL A 347 -8.92 -11.20 24.54
N ILE A 348 -8.75 -12.41 25.07
CA ILE A 348 -8.20 -12.64 26.42
C ILE A 348 -6.74 -12.18 26.50
N ILE A 349 -5.90 -12.50 25.52
CA ILE A 349 -4.51 -12.06 25.48
C ILE A 349 -4.44 -10.52 25.44
N LEU A 350 -5.30 -9.88 24.65
CA LEU A 350 -5.37 -8.41 24.59
C LEU A 350 -5.77 -7.80 25.92
N LEU A 351 -6.74 -8.41 26.63
CA LEU A 351 -7.11 -7.96 27.97
C LEU A 351 -5.98 -8.10 28.98
N LEU A 352 -5.25 -9.22 28.94
CA LEU A 352 -4.13 -9.47 29.85
C LEU A 352 -2.99 -8.50 29.58
N ARG A 353 -2.64 -8.27 28.31
CA ARG A 353 -1.66 -7.25 27.90
C ARG A 353 -2.12 -5.85 28.29
N ALA A 354 -3.37 -5.50 28.02
CA ALA A 354 -3.94 -4.22 28.42
C ALA A 354 -3.88 -4.07 29.95
N ALA A 355 -4.24 -5.09 30.72
CA ALA A 355 -4.16 -5.04 32.18
C ALA A 355 -2.72 -4.83 32.68
N ALA A 356 -1.73 -5.47 32.06
CA ALA A 356 -0.31 -5.30 32.41
C ALA A 356 0.21 -3.89 32.04
N VAL A 357 -0.02 -3.43 30.81
CA VAL A 357 0.43 -2.12 30.33
C VAL A 357 -0.28 -0.97 31.06
N LEU A 358 -1.54 -1.18 31.43
CA LEU A 358 -2.38 -0.15 32.03
C LEU A 358 -2.26 -0.08 33.56
N HIS A 359 -1.51 -0.96 34.24
CA HIS A 359 -1.51 -0.99 35.71
C HIS A 359 -1.17 0.39 36.33
N GLU A 360 -0.13 1.04 35.82
CA GLU A 360 0.42 2.30 36.36
C GLU A 360 -0.11 3.57 35.68
N LYS A 361 -0.91 3.45 34.61
CA LYS A 361 -1.39 4.61 33.85
C LYS A 361 -2.52 5.37 34.54
N ASP A 362 -2.70 6.63 34.15
CA ASP A 362 -3.81 7.44 34.62
C ASP A 362 -5.18 6.86 34.21
N ARG A 363 -6.23 7.19 34.96
CA ARG A 363 -7.60 6.72 34.72
C ARG A 363 -8.10 7.09 33.32
N HIS A 364 -7.79 8.30 32.86
CA HIS A 364 -8.20 8.78 31.54
C HIS A 364 -7.47 8.02 30.42
N GLU A 365 -6.16 7.82 30.56
CA GLU A 365 -5.35 7.04 29.62
C GLU A 365 -5.79 5.56 29.55
N LYS A 366 -6.17 4.99 30.70
CA LYS A 366 -6.78 3.65 30.79
C LYS A 366 -8.04 3.56 29.94
N TRP A 367 -8.91 4.57 30.04
CA TRP A 367 -10.12 4.64 29.23
C TRP A 367 -9.79 4.76 27.73
N ALA A 368 -8.88 5.66 27.36
CA ALA A 368 -8.49 5.91 25.97
C ALA A 368 -7.95 4.65 25.30
N CYS A 369 -7.05 3.91 25.98
CA CYS A 369 -6.52 2.66 25.48
C CYS A 369 -7.61 1.58 25.31
N LEU A 370 -8.53 1.45 26.27
CA LEU A 370 -9.65 0.51 26.18
C LEU A 370 -10.64 0.88 25.08
N ALA A 371 -10.84 2.17 24.80
CA ALA A 371 -11.68 2.66 23.72
C ALA A 371 -11.15 2.20 22.34
N MET A 372 -9.83 2.23 22.14
CA MET A 372 -9.18 1.71 20.94
C MET A 372 -9.49 0.21 20.76
N VAL A 373 -9.30 -0.59 21.80
CA VAL A 373 -9.56 -2.04 21.75
C VAL A 373 -11.01 -2.36 21.43
N LYS A 374 -11.97 -1.65 22.07
CA LYS A 374 -13.41 -1.87 21.87
C LYS A 374 -13.84 -1.56 20.43
N ARG A 375 -13.27 -0.53 19.80
CA ARG A 375 -13.56 -0.16 18.40
C ARG A 375 -13.28 -1.32 17.45
N ASP A 376 -12.15 -1.99 17.65
CA ASP A 376 -11.63 -2.97 16.71
C ASP A 376 -12.27 -4.35 16.87
N VAL A 377 -12.57 -4.73 18.12
CA VAL A 377 -13.23 -6.01 18.42
C VAL A 377 -14.76 -5.93 18.24
N GLY A 378 -15.34 -4.72 18.26
CA GLY A 378 -16.78 -4.50 18.15
C GLY A 378 -17.45 -5.21 16.95
N PRO A 379 -16.96 -5.04 15.71
CA PRO A 379 -17.52 -5.74 14.54
C PRO A 379 -17.39 -7.27 14.62
N ALA A 380 -16.33 -7.78 15.25
CA ALA A 380 -16.11 -9.22 15.40
C ALA A 380 -17.15 -9.87 16.33
N ALA A 381 -17.64 -9.12 17.32
CA ALA A 381 -18.71 -9.57 18.21
C ALA A 381 -20.03 -9.85 17.49
N TYR A 382 -20.29 -9.18 16.37
CA TYR A 382 -21.48 -9.43 15.56
C TYR A 382 -21.30 -10.64 14.62
N ALA A 383 -20.10 -10.81 14.05
CA ALA A 383 -19.81 -11.91 13.12
C ALA A 383 -19.68 -13.28 13.80
N PHE A 384 -19.25 -13.30 15.07
CA PHE A 384 -19.07 -14.53 15.85
C PHE A 384 -19.93 -14.47 17.12
N PRO A 385 -21.26 -14.60 16.98
CA PRO A 385 -22.19 -14.52 18.10
C PRO A 385 -22.13 -15.81 18.94
N LEU A 386 -21.05 -15.95 19.72
CA LEU A 386 -21.02 -16.85 20.87
C LEU A 386 -21.15 -16.01 22.15
N PRO A 387 -21.76 -16.57 23.21
CA PRO A 387 -22.01 -15.84 24.46
C PRO A 387 -20.74 -15.21 25.06
N LEU A 388 -19.57 -15.84 24.86
CA LEU A 388 -18.29 -15.36 25.40
C LEU A 388 -17.85 -14.01 24.83
N LEU A 389 -18.01 -13.78 23.52
CA LEU A 389 -17.52 -12.54 22.90
C LEU A 389 -18.47 -11.36 23.15
N GLY A 390 -19.78 -11.62 23.25
CA GLY A 390 -20.77 -10.65 23.72
C GLY A 390 -20.57 -10.26 25.19
N LEU A 391 -20.34 -11.23 26.07
CA LEU A 391 -20.00 -10.99 27.49
C LEU A 391 -18.72 -10.17 27.63
N TYR A 392 -17.73 -10.40 26.77
CA TYR A 392 -16.50 -9.62 26.74
C TYR A 392 -16.76 -8.14 26.40
N VAL A 393 -17.47 -7.86 25.31
CA VAL A 393 -17.77 -6.47 24.92
C VAL A 393 -18.60 -5.76 25.99
N TRP A 394 -19.51 -6.49 26.63
CA TRP A 394 -20.28 -5.99 27.76
C TRP A 394 -19.39 -5.68 28.98
N ALA A 395 -18.49 -6.59 29.36
CA ALA A 395 -17.56 -6.40 30.47
C ALA A 395 -16.58 -5.23 30.23
N LEU A 396 -16.08 -5.08 29.00
CA LEU A 396 -15.30 -3.92 28.57
C LEU A 396 -16.09 -2.63 28.72
N LYS A 397 -17.32 -2.59 28.20
CA LYS A 397 -18.19 -1.42 28.31
C LYS A 397 -18.39 -1.03 29.77
N LYS A 398 -18.76 -1.99 30.63
CA LYS A 398 -18.94 -1.76 32.06
C LYS A 398 -17.67 -1.22 32.74
N ARG A 399 -16.49 -1.74 32.38
CA ARG A 399 -15.20 -1.27 32.90
C ARG A 399 -14.90 0.17 32.44
N MET A 400 -15.15 0.49 31.18
CA MET A 400 -14.98 1.83 30.63
C MET A 400 -15.94 2.83 31.27
N ASP A 401 -17.22 2.46 31.42
CA ASP A 401 -18.23 3.32 32.05
C ASP A 401 -17.85 3.63 33.50
N ARG A 402 -17.26 2.66 34.20
CA ARG A 402 -16.71 2.87 35.54
C ARG A 402 -15.51 3.83 35.53
N LEU A 403 -14.55 3.64 34.62
CA LEU A 403 -13.39 4.54 34.51
C LEU A 403 -13.76 5.99 34.14
N ARG A 404 -14.82 6.20 33.37
CA ARG A 404 -15.27 7.56 33.00
C ARG A 404 -16.09 8.24 34.09
N ASN A 405 -16.96 7.50 34.78
CA ASN A 405 -17.94 8.09 35.71
C ASN A 405 -17.55 8.01 37.19
N GLU A 406 -16.47 7.29 37.54
CA GLU A 406 -15.95 7.34 38.92
C GLU A 406 -15.48 8.75 39.26
N VAL A 407 -15.77 9.18 40.49
CA VAL A 407 -15.44 10.52 41.01
C VAL A 407 -13.92 10.74 41.00
N TYR A 408 -13.50 11.93 40.56
CA TYR A 408 -12.11 12.38 40.65
C TYR A 408 -11.82 13.06 41.99
N GLU A 409 -10.63 12.86 42.52
CA GLU A 409 -10.14 13.59 43.69
C GLU A 409 -9.34 14.81 43.23
N CYS A 410 -9.58 15.96 43.85
CA CYS A 410 -8.89 17.18 43.47
C CYS A 410 -7.38 17.11 43.79
N PRO A 411 -6.48 17.33 42.82
CA PRO A 411 -5.03 17.21 43.05
C PRO A 411 -4.47 18.24 44.06
N LYS A 412 -5.21 19.31 44.36
CA LYS A 412 -4.78 20.33 45.32
C LYS A 412 -5.30 20.10 46.75
N CYS A 413 -6.47 19.50 46.91
CA CYS A 413 -7.16 19.46 48.20
C CYS A 413 -7.81 18.12 48.55
N ASN A 414 -7.67 17.10 47.68
CA ASN A 414 -8.21 15.75 47.84
C ASN A 414 -9.72 15.64 48.11
N HIS A 415 -10.48 16.72 47.87
CA HIS A 415 -11.94 16.66 47.92
C HIS A 415 -12.51 16.04 46.64
N PRO A 416 -13.65 15.34 46.73
CA PRO A 416 -14.32 14.80 45.57
C PRO A 416 -14.76 15.94 44.64
N MET A 417 -14.48 15.77 43.35
CA MET A 417 -14.91 16.68 42.30
C MET A 417 -16.26 16.23 41.76
N HIS A 418 -17.12 17.16 41.35
CA HIS A 418 -18.33 16.84 40.61
C HIS A 418 -18.09 17.08 39.12
N ARG A 419 -18.70 16.24 38.27
CA ARG A 419 -18.72 16.48 36.83
C ARG A 419 -19.82 17.50 36.53
N LEU A 420 -19.49 18.51 35.75
CA LEU A 420 -20.47 19.46 35.24
C LEU A 420 -21.36 18.79 34.17
N ASN A 421 -22.50 19.40 33.87
CA ASN A 421 -23.42 18.89 32.84
C ASN A 421 -23.05 19.50 31.48
N ASP A 422 -23.29 18.77 30.38
CA ASP A 422 -22.95 19.16 28.99
C ASP A 422 -23.33 20.61 28.59
N VAL A 423 -24.33 21.21 29.23
CA VAL A 423 -24.71 22.62 29.01
C VAL A 423 -23.77 23.59 29.74
N GLU A 424 -23.46 23.30 31.00
CA GLU A 424 -22.61 24.10 31.89
C GLU A 424 -21.14 24.04 31.47
N ASP A 425 -20.68 22.90 30.92
CA ASP A 425 -19.30 22.72 30.47
C ASP A 425 -18.92 23.70 29.35
N ASN A 426 -19.87 24.10 28.50
CA ASN A 426 -19.63 25.04 27.38
C ASN A 426 -19.06 26.39 27.82
N ASP A 427 -19.38 26.85 29.03
CA ASP A 427 -18.87 28.12 29.56
C ASP A 427 -17.38 28.04 29.91
N TYR A 428 -16.85 26.82 30.07
CA TYR A 428 -15.48 26.54 30.48
C TYR A 428 -14.61 25.98 29.33
N LEU A 429 -15.22 25.55 28.23
CA LEU A 429 -14.52 25.10 27.02
C LEU A 429 -14.15 26.26 26.12
N ASP A 430 -13.09 26.08 25.33
CA ASP A 430 -12.79 27.03 24.26
C ASP A 430 -13.81 26.90 23.11
N LYS A 431 -13.92 27.96 22.29
CA LYS A 431 -14.91 28.00 21.20
C LYS A 431 -14.72 26.87 20.16
N ALA A 432 -13.51 26.34 20.01
CA ALA A 432 -13.23 25.25 19.08
C ALA A 432 -13.58 23.88 19.68
N GLN A 433 -13.37 23.68 20.99
CA GLN A 433 -13.78 22.51 21.77
C GLN A 433 -15.30 22.36 21.77
N VAL A 434 -16.04 23.45 21.96
CA VAL A 434 -17.51 23.43 21.83
C VAL A 434 -17.94 22.99 20.41
N VAL A 435 -17.17 23.37 19.38
CA VAL A 435 -17.41 22.90 18.01
C VAL A 435 -17.04 21.43 17.84
N GLU A 436 -16.01 20.91 18.51
CA GLU A 436 -15.66 19.48 18.53
C GLU A 436 -16.79 18.64 19.14
N GLU A 437 -17.40 19.10 20.23
CA GLU A 437 -18.55 18.44 20.86
C GLU A 437 -19.76 18.44 19.93
N HIS A 438 -20.08 19.59 19.32
CA HIS A 438 -21.19 19.69 18.38
C HIS A 438 -21.00 18.82 17.13
N LEU A 439 -19.75 18.57 16.73
CA LEU A 439 -19.40 17.66 15.64
C LEU A 439 -19.28 16.19 16.07
N GLU A 440 -19.49 15.88 17.35
CA GLU A 440 -19.29 14.58 17.97
C GLU A 440 -17.90 13.99 17.65
N SER A 441 -16.88 14.85 17.48
CA SER A 441 -15.50 14.43 17.20
C SER A 441 -14.72 14.18 18.49
N VAL A 442 -14.93 15.03 19.49
CA VAL A 442 -14.38 14.91 20.83
C VAL A 442 -15.46 15.32 21.83
N ASP A 443 -15.59 14.55 22.89
CA ASP A 443 -16.55 14.75 23.98
C ASP A 443 -15.73 15.15 25.22
N TYR A 444 -15.99 16.31 25.84
CA TYR A 444 -15.22 16.78 26.98
C TYR A 444 -16.01 16.60 28.28
N ASP A 445 -15.39 15.98 29.29
CA ASP A 445 -15.93 16.01 30.65
C ASP A 445 -15.14 17.01 31.49
N ILE A 446 -15.82 17.98 32.10
CA ILE A 446 -15.21 18.91 33.06
C ILE A 446 -15.55 18.49 34.48
N TRP A 447 -14.51 18.20 35.26
CA TRP A 447 -14.62 17.95 36.68
C TRP A 447 -14.21 19.22 37.43
N ARG A 448 -15.05 19.68 38.35
CA ARG A 448 -14.78 20.87 39.17
C ARG A 448 -14.82 20.54 40.66
N CYS A 449 -13.89 21.14 41.40
CA CYS A 449 -13.88 21.08 42.86
C CYS A 449 -14.58 22.30 43.45
N ASP A 450 -15.60 22.09 44.27
CA ASP A 450 -16.35 23.16 44.94
C ASP A 450 -15.49 23.93 45.96
N SER A 451 -14.58 23.24 46.65
CA SER A 451 -13.78 23.83 47.74
C SER A 451 -12.67 24.76 47.24
N CYS A 452 -12.06 24.47 46.08
CA CYS A 452 -10.88 25.20 45.61
C CYS A 452 -10.99 25.72 44.16
N SER A 453 -12.15 25.55 43.53
CA SER A 453 -12.43 25.95 42.13
C SER A 453 -11.41 25.43 41.10
N THR A 454 -10.63 24.39 41.43
CA THR A 454 -9.75 23.74 40.46
C THR A 454 -10.60 22.89 39.52
N GLN A 455 -10.33 22.99 38.21
CA GLN A 455 -11.00 22.23 37.18
C GLN A 455 -10.02 21.23 36.52
N LEU A 456 -10.56 20.11 36.09
CA LEU A 456 -9.89 19.07 35.31
C LEU A 456 -10.72 18.84 34.06
N VAL A 457 -10.13 19.12 32.89
CA VAL A 457 -10.78 18.95 31.58
C VAL A 457 -10.25 17.66 30.97
N LEU A 458 -11.14 16.73 30.64
CA LEU A 458 -10.80 15.43 30.07
C LEU A 458 -11.43 15.28 28.70
N ASN A 459 -10.67 14.83 27.71
CA ASN A 459 -11.14 14.70 26.33
C ASN A 459 -11.37 13.23 25.92
N TYR A 460 -12.53 12.93 25.37
CA TYR A 460 -12.94 11.59 24.95
C TYR A 460 -13.13 11.60 23.44
N THR A 461 -12.07 11.26 22.70
CA THR A 461 -12.08 11.32 21.24
C THR A 461 -12.97 10.23 20.63
N ASN A 462 -13.85 10.62 19.72
CA ASN A 462 -14.73 9.70 19.01
C ASN A 462 -14.01 9.12 17.80
N MET A 463 -13.48 7.92 17.96
CA MET A 463 -12.75 7.22 16.90
C MET A 463 -13.61 6.80 15.69
N ARG A 464 -14.93 7.00 15.73
CA ARG A 464 -15.83 6.78 14.58
C ARG A 464 -16.09 8.05 13.78
N SER A 465 -15.73 9.21 14.32
CA SER A 465 -15.89 10.48 13.64
C SER A 465 -15.10 10.52 12.32
N THR A 466 -15.62 11.26 11.36
CA THR A 466 -14.93 11.54 10.10
C THR A 466 -13.99 12.73 10.19
N CYS A 467 -14.06 13.47 11.30
CA CYS A 467 -13.20 14.61 11.54
C CYS A 467 -11.77 14.17 11.84
N SER A 468 -10.82 15.01 11.43
CA SER A 468 -9.39 14.88 11.66
C SER A 468 -8.85 16.16 12.29
N GLU A 469 -7.63 16.09 12.79
CA GLU A 469 -6.93 17.25 13.33
C GLU A 469 -6.71 18.32 12.25
N CYS A 470 -7.00 19.57 12.57
CA CYS A 470 -6.78 20.70 11.68
C CYS A 470 -5.30 21.13 11.70
N PRO A 471 -4.62 21.26 10.55
CA PRO A 471 -3.23 21.73 10.49
C PRO A 471 -3.01 23.16 11.01
N SER A 472 -4.07 23.97 11.06
CA SER A 472 -3.98 25.38 11.46
C SER A 472 -4.33 25.60 12.94
N CYS A 473 -5.30 24.88 13.50
CA CYS A 473 -5.78 25.11 14.86
C CYS A 473 -5.65 23.89 15.79
N HIS A 474 -5.17 22.74 15.31
CA HIS A 474 -4.97 21.51 16.09
C HIS A 474 -6.22 20.90 16.77
N HIS A 475 -7.41 21.42 16.47
CA HIS A 475 -8.69 20.82 16.88
C HIS A 475 -9.17 19.80 15.84
N TYR A 476 -9.85 18.75 16.30
CA TYR A 476 -10.50 17.69 15.51
C TYR A 476 -11.79 18.17 14.85
N THR A 477 -11.73 19.30 14.15
CA THR A 477 -12.85 19.94 13.47
C THR A 477 -12.66 20.00 11.95
N PHE A 478 -11.62 19.36 11.43
CA PHE A 478 -11.29 19.35 10.00
C PHE A 478 -11.97 18.18 9.30
N ARG A 479 -12.81 18.45 8.29
CA ARG A 479 -13.57 17.42 7.58
C ARG A 479 -13.61 17.67 6.08
N CYS A 480 -13.78 16.59 5.31
CA CYS A 480 -13.97 16.67 3.87
C CYS A 480 -15.42 17.05 3.57
N ASP A 481 -15.63 18.22 2.96
CA ASP A 481 -16.96 18.68 2.57
C ASP A 481 -17.36 18.13 1.20
N LYS A 482 -16.41 18.03 0.27
CA LYS A 482 -16.67 17.62 -1.10
C LYS A 482 -15.49 16.89 -1.72
N THR A 483 -15.78 15.83 -2.47
CA THR A 483 -14.83 15.16 -3.36
C THR A 483 -15.22 15.44 -4.80
N VAL A 484 -14.31 15.99 -5.60
CA VAL A 484 -14.52 16.36 -7.00
C VAL A 484 -13.60 15.53 -7.89
N THR A 485 -14.16 14.92 -8.93
CA THR A 485 -13.35 14.28 -9.98
C THR A 485 -13.00 15.32 -11.04
N LEU A 486 -11.72 15.65 -11.18
CA LEU A 486 -11.23 16.59 -12.19
C LEU A 486 -11.08 15.89 -13.55
N LYS A 487 -10.45 14.71 -13.56
CA LYS A 487 -10.25 13.88 -14.73
C LYS A 487 -10.64 12.44 -14.43
N ARG A 488 -11.53 11.87 -15.25
CA ARG A 488 -11.91 10.45 -15.10
C ARG A 488 -10.75 9.54 -15.51
N ALA A 489 -10.59 8.43 -14.80
CA ALA A 489 -9.62 7.40 -15.16
C ALA A 489 -10.09 6.62 -16.39
N THR A 490 -9.15 6.24 -17.26
CA THR A 490 -9.39 5.34 -18.38
C THR A 490 -8.60 4.05 -18.19
N THR A 491 -8.74 3.08 -19.11
CA THR A 491 -7.96 1.83 -19.10
C THR A 491 -6.47 2.08 -19.37
N SER A 492 -6.13 3.16 -20.08
CA SER A 492 -4.76 3.50 -20.48
C SER A 492 -4.13 4.62 -19.64
N SER A 493 -4.92 5.48 -19.00
CA SER A 493 -4.44 6.64 -18.24
C SER A 493 -5.11 6.79 -16.87
N GLN A 494 -4.35 7.27 -15.89
CA GLN A 494 -4.88 7.54 -14.55
C GLN A 494 -5.80 8.76 -14.59
N GLY A 495 -6.81 8.76 -13.72
CA GLY A 495 -7.64 9.92 -13.47
C GLY A 495 -7.07 10.79 -12.36
N MET A 496 -7.69 11.93 -12.10
CA MET A 496 -7.31 12.87 -11.06
C MET A 496 -8.56 13.39 -10.36
N GLY A 497 -8.53 13.45 -9.04
CA GLY A 497 -9.57 14.03 -8.19
C GLY A 497 -9.00 15.01 -7.18
N SER A 498 -9.87 15.79 -6.57
CA SER A 498 -9.58 16.74 -5.50
C SER A 498 -10.55 16.50 -4.33
N GLN A 499 -10.05 16.44 -3.11
CA GLN A 499 -10.85 16.42 -1.89
C GLN A 499 -10.73 17.77 -1.19
N GLN A 500 -11.84 18.48 -1.06
CA GLN A 500 -11.90 19.78 -0.41
C GLN A 500 -12.23 19.59 1.06
N PHE A 501 -11.31 20.01 1.92
CA PHE A 501 -11.48 19.99 3.37
C PHE A 501 -11.69 21.39 3.91
N SER A 502 -12.56 21.50 4.92
CA SER A 502 -12.69 22.73 5.70
C SER A 502 -12.76 22.45 7.18
N CYS A 503 -12.25 23.40 7.96
CA CYS A 503 -12.28 23.39 9.41
C CYS A 503 -13.52 24.13 9.90
N ALA A 504 -14.35 23.48 10.71
CA ALA A 504 -15.55 24.10 11.25
C ALA A 504 -15.23 25.24 12.24
N ALA A 505 -14.14 25.11 13.02
CA ALA A 505 -13.71 26.08 14.02
C ALA A 505 -13.01 27.30 13.41
N CYS A 506 -11.86 27.13 12.76
CA CYS A 506 -11.05 28.24 12.24
C CYS A 506 -11.34 28.62 10.77
N LYS A 507 -12.25 27.91 10.10
CA LYS A 507 -12.60 28.11 8.67
C LYS A 507 -11.45 27.92 7.67
N PHE A 508 -10.31 27.38 8.12
CA PHE A 508 -9.22 26.96 7.24
C PHE A 508 -9.72 25.97 6.17
N LYS A 509 -9.29 26.15 4.93
CA LYS A 509 -9.66 25.29 3.79
C LYS A 509 -8.40 24.79 3.10
N HIS A 510 -8.42 23.53 2.69
CA HIS A 510 -7.33 22.95 1.91
C HIS A 510 -7.87 21.87 0.98
N ASP A 511 -7.36 21.87 -0.25
CA ASP A 511 -7.78 20.95 -1.30
C ASP A 511 -6.65 19.96 -1.56
N TYR A 512 -6.88 18.69 -1.24
CA TYR A 512 -5.91 17.61 -1.43
C TYR A 512 -6.13 16.93 -2.78
N MET A 513 -5.12 16.91 -3.64
CA MET A 513 -5.17 16.19 -4.92
C MET A 513 -4.99 14.69 -4.67
N PHE A 514 -5.70 13.87 -5.45
CA PHE A 514 -5.50 12.43 -5.46
C PHE A 514 -5.59 11.83 -6.86
N ILE A 515 -4.77 10.81 -7.10
CA ILE A 515 -4.75 10.08 -8.36
C ILE A 515 -5.81 8.97 -8.33
N ILE A 516 -6.67 8.93 -9.35
CA ILE A 516 -7.64 7.85 -9.53
C ILE A 516 -6.96 6.74 -10.33
N PRO A 517 -6.85 5.50 -9.78
CA PRO A 517 -6.21 4.39 -10.47
C PRO A 517 -6.84 4.11 -11.83
N LYS A 518 -6.03 3.63 -12.79
CA LYS A 518 -6.52 3.17 -14.10
C LYS A 518 -7.58 2.08 -13.90
N VAL A 519 -8.57 2.04 -14.77
CA VAL A 519 -9.58 0.97 -14.75
C VAL A 519 -8.92 -0.32 -15.21
N SER A 520 -8.75 -1.30 -14.32
CA SER A 520 -8.14 -2.58 -14.64
C SER A 520 -9.08 -3.45 -15.48
N SER A 521 -8.58 -3.99 -16.59
CA SER A 521 -9.16 -5.20 -17.21
C SER A 521 -8.54 -6.42 -16.51
N SER A 522 -9.36 -7.24 -15.89
CA SER A 522 -8.88 -8.36 -15.07
C SER A 522 -8.45 -9.56 -15.93
N SER A 523 -7.19 -9.96 -15.83
CA SER A 523 -6.75 -11.34 -16.08
C SER A 523 -6.01 -11.86 -14.83
N SER A 524 -6.65 -12.81 -14.16
CA SER A 524 -6.15 -13.51 -12.98
C SER A 524 -5.10 -14.55 -13.37
N GLY A 525 -3.90 -14.46 -12.81
CA GLY A 525 -2.85 -15.48 -12.97
C GLY A 525 -1.97 -15.52 -11.73
N SER A 526 -2.22 -16.50 -10.86
CA SER A 526 -1.42 -16.81 -9.69
C SER A 526 -0.24 -17.70 -10.10
N SER A 527 0.97 -17.42 -9.63
CA SER A 527 2.03 -18.44 -9.55
C SER A 527 2.93 -18.21 -8.34
N SER A 528 3.06 -19.27 -7.56
CA SER A 528 3.94 -19.41 -6.41
C SER A 528 5.15 -20.23 -6.83
N SER A 529 6.35 -19.88 -6.40
CA SER A 529 7.48 -20.80 -6.36
C SER A 529 8.45 -20.36 -5.26
N GLY A 530 8.80 -21.31 -4.40
CA GLY A 530 9.80 -21.14 -3.34
C GLY A 530 11.01 -22.04 -3.56
N SER A 531 12.14 -21.65 -2.98
CA SER A 531 13.27 -22.49 -2.56
C SER A 531 14.37 -21.55 -2.03
N SER A 532 14.76 -21.66 -0.76
CA SER A 532 15.85 -22.50 -0.23
C SER A 532 17.25 -21.89 -0.44
N PHE A 533 17.93 -21.77 0.69
CA PHE A 533 19.20 -21.13 0.99
C PHE A 533 20.39 -22.02 0.63
N SER A 534 21.46 -21.42 0.11
CA SER A 534 22.82 -21.91 0.27
C SER A 534 23.82 -20.76 0.07
N SER A 535 24.78 -20.70 0.98
CA SER A 535 25.82 -19.68 1.08
C SER A 535 27.16 -20.22 0.58
N SER A 536 27.90 -19.38 -0.16
CA SER A 536 29.35 -19.52 -0.31
C SER A 536 30.00 -18.13 -0.40
N SER A 537 31.14 -18.01 0.29
CA SER A 537 31.89 -16.80 0.57
C SER A 537 33.15 -16.71 -0.29
N SER A 538 33.41 -15.53 -0.85
CA SER A 538 34.72 -15.10 -1.34
C SER A 538 34.99 -13.68 -0.85
N SER A 539 36.18 -13.51 -0.27
CA SER A 539 36.69 -12.28 0.31
C SER A 539 37.22 -11.34 -0.78
N SER A 540 36.38 -10.39 -1.16
CA SER A 540 36.73 -9.13 -1.81
C SER A 540 36.47 -8.00 -0.80
N SER A 541 37.00 -6.80 -1.01
CA SER A 541 36.45 -5.59 -0.39
C SER A 541 34.94 -5.64 -0.55
N SER A 542 34.24 -5.97 0.52
CA SER A 542 32.83 -6.32 0.50
C SER A 542 32.10 -5.15 1.10
N TRP A 543 30.91 -4.87 0.57
CA TRP A 543 29.95 -4.06 1.30
C TRP A 543 29.82 -4.60 2.73
N GLY A 544 29.62 -3.69 3.67
CA GLY A 544 29.82 -3.95 5.09
C GLY A 544 28.84 -4.95 5.72
N GLY A 545 27.89 -5.51 4.98
CA GLY A 545 26.96 -6.54 5.45
C GLY A 545 25.58 -6.03 5.85
N GLY A 546 25.16 -4.84 5.41
CA GLY A 546 23.87 -4.23 5.76
C GLY A 546 22.68 -4.94 5.12
N SER A 547 21.51 -4.78 5.74
CA SER A 547 20.22 -5.30 5.26
C SER A 547 19.20 -4.17 5.12
N SER A 548 18.39 -4.24 4.07
CA SER A 548 17.29 -3.31 3.88
C SER A 548 15.96 -3.85 4.43
N GLY A 549 15.16 -2.95 5.03
CA GLY A 549 13.77 -3.19 5.41
C GLY A 549 12.77 -2.87 4.30
N GLY A 550 13.24 -2.36 3.17
CA GLY A 550 12.44 -1.96 2.02
C GLY A 550 12.15 -0.45 1.91
N GLY A 551 12.89 0.38 2.65
CA GLY A 551 12.73 1.84 2.66
C GLY A 551 13.33 2.52 1.43
N GLY A 552 12.99 3.79 1.20
CA GLY A 552 13.46 4.62 0.10
C GLY A 552 12.34 5.13 -0.82
N ALA A 553 12.71 5.64 -1.99
CA ALA A 553 11.77 6.31 -2.88
C ALA A 553 11.92 5.90 -4.34
N SER A 554 10.81 5.94 -5.07
CA SER A 554 10.73 5.63 -6.49
C SER A 554 10.21 6.85 -7.23
N SER A 555 10.93 7.30 -8.25
CA SER A 555 10.50 8.40 -9.10
C SER A 555 10.68 8.05 -10.57
N SER A 556 9.83 8.62 -11.42
CA SER A 556 9.88 8.46 -12.88
C SER A 556 9.98 9.80 -13.58
N TRP A 557 10.63 9.87 -14.74
CA TRP A 557 10.78 11.11 -15.51
C TRP A 557 10.27 11.07 -16.95
#